data_AF-A0A914I180-F1
#
_entry.id   AF-A0A914I180-F1
#
_cell.length_a   1.000
_cell.length_b   1.000
_cell.length_c   1.000
_cell.angle_alpha   90.00
_cell.angle_beta   90.00
_cell.angle_gamma   90.00
#
_symmetry.space_group_name_H-M   'P 1'
#
loop_
_entity.id
_entity.type
_entity.pdbx_description
1 polymer ?
#
loop_
_entity_poly.entity_id
_entity_poly.type
_entity_poly.pdbx_seq_one_letter_code
_entity_poly.pdbx_strand_id
1 'polypeptide(L)'
;MASSNATEKTIDFEMFLLFLGGAIDLLANLVGVPLSVINLCLVARTSVIHPNMKFILIFQSFFILTLFLSVYIAVTSSPDSKPPLTSLITTAVQLVVGSVELAMFDGLCQYNSKIYQKMLSNEDAHNLSLRYQLSENIRIGKQLIPPLSLNLVNIFAGTIVLIWGYFDLPNFAQIHNLVSTLNSFCGLLIELFIITCHPFLKRDLFQIWHKFRFLFGFCRIGSNCRIEDVTETIDINSFSTAGIALRDLITGKTLTDQSKPDEHFAMLKNAWEKPINRQIILTKSV
;
A
#
# COMPACT_ATOMS: atom_id res chain seq x y z
N MET A 1 6.59 36.76 41.83
CA MET A 1 7.44 36.78 40.61
C MET A 1 7.71 35.41 40.00
N ALA A 2 7.73 34.29 40.75
CA ALA A 2 7.96 32.95 40.15
C ALA A 2 6.81 32.42 39.25
N SER A 3 5.58 32.92 39.41
CA SER A 3 4.41 32.46 38.65
C SER A 3 4.39 32.89 37.18
N SER A 4 5.08 33.98 36.80
CA SER A 4 5.05 34.48 35.41
C SER A 4 5.91 33.61 34.48
N ASN A 5 7.06 33.13 34.97
CA ASN A 5 7.99 32.33 34.17
C ASN A 5 7.48 30.92 33.87
N ALA A 6 6.55 30.39 34.67
CA ALA A 6 5.97 29.06 34.43
C ALA A 6 4.93 29.10 33.31
N THR A 7 4.09 30.15 33.28
CA THR A 7 3.06 30.32 32.24
C THR A 7 3.69 30.56 30.86
N GLU A 8 4.73 31.39 30.79
CA GLU A 8 5.44 31.70 29.55
C GLU A 8 6.08 30.45 28.92
N LYS A 9 6.77 29.62 29.73
CA LYS A 9 7.34 28.35 29.25
C LYS A 9 6.30 27.35 28.75
N THR A 10 5.09 27.40 29.31
CA THR A 10 4.00 26.49 28.89
C THR A 10 3.48 26.89 27.52
N ILE A 11 3.32 28.20 27.27
CA ILE A 11 2.86 28.74 25.99
C ILE A 11 3.86 28.44 24.87
N ASP A 12 5.16 28.61 25.13
CA ASP A 12 6.21 28.31 24.13
C ASP A 12 6.22 26.84 23.73
N PHE A 13 6.03 25.93 24.68
CA PHE A 13 5.97 24.50 24.42
C PHE A 13 4.72 24.10 23.63
N GLU A 14 3.55 24.66 23.94
CA GLU A 14 2.32 24.43 23.18
C GLU A 14 2.46 24.92 21.73
N MET A 15 3.01 26.11 21.52
CA MET A 15 3.28 26.67 20.19
C MET A 15 4.25 25.79 19.40
N PHE A 16 5.30 25.27 20.04
CA PHE A 16 6.23 24.34 19.41
C PHE A 16 5.54 23.03 18.99
N LEU A 17 4.70 22.45 19.84
CA LEU A 17 3.96 21.22 19.50
C LEU A 17 2.97 21.44 18.35
N LEU A 18 2.28 22.59 18.31
CA LEU A 18 1.38 22.94 17.21
C LEU A 18 2.15 23.09 15.89
N PHE A 19 3.30 23.76 15.92
CA PHE A 19 4.16 23.90 14.76
C PHE A 19 4.66 22.54 14.26
N LEU A 20 5.14 21.69 15.17
CA LEU A 20 5.63 20.36 14.83
C LEU A 20 4.52 19.48 14.26
N GLY A 21 3.32 19.51 14.86
CA GLY A 21 2.14 18.79 14.37
C GLY A 21 1.77 19.23 12.95
N GLY A 22 1.69 20.54 12.72
CA GLY A 22 1.41 21.11 11.39
C GLY A 22 2.47 20.73 10.35
N ALA A 23 3.76 20.70 10.72
CA ALA A 23 4.83 20.28 9.83
C ALA A 23 4.75 18.79 9.47
N ILE A 24 4.43 17.93 10.45
CA ILE A 24 4.22 16.49 10.23
C ILE A 24 3.01 16.27 9.33
N ASP A 25 1.90 16.95 9.59
CA ASP A 25 0.68 16.87 8.80
C ASP A 25 0.95 17.29 7.34
N LEU A 26 1.62 18.43 7.13
CA LEU A 26 2.02 18.90 5.81
C LEU A 26 2.89 17.87 5.08
N LEU A 27 3.92 17.33 5.74
CA LEU A 27 4.82 16.34 5.14
C LEU A 27 4.09 15.04 4.81
N ALA A 28 3.23 14.57 5.71
CA ALA A 28 2.42 13.37 5.53
C ALA A 28 1.46 13.53 4.35
N ASN A 29 0.81 14.68 4.20
CA ASN A 29 -0.07 14.97 3.06
C ASN A 29 0.72 15.11 1.75
N LEU A 30 1.85 15.83 1.78
CA LEU A 30 2.69 16.08 0.62
C LEU A 30 3.24 14.78 0.01
N VAL A 31 3.57 13.80 0.86
CA VAL A 31 4.10 12.50 0.42
C VAL A 31 2.96 11.47 0.24
N GLY A 32 1.97 11.48 1.13
CA GLY A 32 0.88 10.52 1.17
C GLY A 32 -0.05 10.59 -0.03
N VAL A 33 -0.42 11.79 -0.49
CA VAL A 33 -1.31 11.95 -1.65
C VAL A 33 -0.69 11.43 -2.95
N PRO A 34 0.57 11.77 -3.31
CA PRO A 34 1.23 11.14 -4.44
C PRO A 34 1.35 9.62 -4.30
N LEU A 35 1.64 9.12 -3.09
CA LEU A 35 1.74 7.68 -2.85
C LEU A 35 0.40 6.97 -3.04
N SER A 36 -0.72 7.53 -2.56
CA SER A 36 -2.05 6.94 -2.75
C SER A 36 -2.45 6.88 -4.22
N VAL A 37 -2.11 7.92 -5.00
CA VAL A 37 -2.31 7.93 -6.46
C VAL A 37 -1.45 6.86 -7.14
N ILE A 38 -0.18 6.72 -6.75
CA ILE A 38 0.71 5.66 -7.26
C ILE A 38 0.15 4.29 -6.91
N ASN A 39 -0.32 4.08 -5.68
CA ASN A 39 -0.92 2.83 -5.25
C ASN A 39 -2.18 2.50 -6.04
N LEU A 40 -3.08 3.46 -6.22
CA LEU A 40 -4.26 3.29 -7.06
C LEU A 40 -3.88 2.90 -8.49
N CYS A 41 -2.88 3.57 -9.07
CA CYS A 41 -2.38 3.25 -10.41
C CYS A 41 -1.77 1.83 -10.49
N LEU A 42 -0.96 1.45 -9.51
CA LEU A 42 -0.30 0.14 -9.47
C LEU A 42 -1.32 -0.99 -9.28
N VAL A 43 -2.26 -0.80 -8.34
CA VAL A 43 -3.36 -1.74 -8.07
C VAL A 43 -4.25 -1.87 -9.32
N ALA A 44 -4.58 -0.77 -9.99
CA ALA A 44 -5.35 -0.80 -11.23
C ALA A 44 -4.64 -1.56 -12.36
N ARG A 45 -3.30 -1.51 -12.43
CA ARG A 45 -2.51 -2.16 -13.49
C ARG A 45 -2.20 -3.62 -13.24
N THR A 46 -2.13 -4.08 -11.99
CA THR A 46 -1.83 -5.49 -11.70
C THR A 46 -3.00 -6.39 -12.09
N SER A 47 -2.72 -7.40 -12.91
CA SER A 47 -3.63 -8.48 -13.31
C SER A 47 -3.54 -9.71 -12.41
N VAL A 48 -2.57 -9.73 -11.49
CA VAL A 48 -2.26 -10.90 -10.63
C VAL A 48 -3.18 -10.97 -9.42
N ILE A 49 -3.68 -9.83 -8.96
CA ILE A 49 -4.58 -9.78 -7.80
C ILE A 49 -5.98 -10.22 -8.23
N HIS A 50 -6.57 -11.12 -7.44
CA HIS A 50 -7.94 -11.55 -7.64
C HIS A 50 -8.88 -10.33 -7.73
N PRO A 51 -9.82 -10.27 -8.69
CA PRO A 51 -10.68 -9.10 -8.93
C PRO A 51 -11.34 -8.55 -7.66
N ASN A 52 -11.81 -9.43 -6.77
CA ASN A 52 -12.44 -9.03 -5.50
C ASN A 52 -11.47 -8.29 -4.56
N MET A 53 -10.21 -8.75 -4.44
CA MET A 53 -9.21 -8.08 -3.60
C MET A 53 -8.75 -6.77 -4.23
N LYS A 54 -8.65 -6.73 -5.56
CA LYS A 54 -8.34 -5.52 -6.31
C LYS A 54 -9.42 -4.45 -6.13
N PHE A 55 -10.70 -4.83 -6.16
CA PHE A 55 -11.81 -3.92 -5.91
C PHE A 55 -11.72 -3.28 -4.52
N ILE A 56 -11.44 -4.09 -3.49
CA ILE A 56 -11.29 -3.62 -2.10
C ILE A 56 -10.12 -2.63 -1.99
N LEU A 57 -8.96 -2.93 -2.59
CA LEU A 57 -7.81 -2.01 -2.57
C LEU A 57 -8.06 -0.70 -3.32
N ILE A 58 -8.74 -0.75 -4.47
CA ILE A 58 -9.15 0.45 -5.21
C ILE A 58 -10.12 1.28 -4.38
N PHE A 59 -11.10 0.62 -3.77
CA PHE A 59 -12.09 1.24 -2.91
C PHE A 59 -11.42 1.94 -1.72
N GLN A 60 -10.51 1.26 -1.02
CA GLN A 60 -9.72 1.80 0.08
C GLN A 60 -8.89 3.03 -0.35
N SER A 61 -8.22 2.97 -1.50
CA SER A 61 -7.42 4.10 -2.01
C SER A 61 -8.29 5.33 -2.31
N PHE A 62 -9.46 5.11 -2.93
CA PHE A 62 -10.44 6.18 -3.18
C PHE A 62 -11.00 6.77 -1.88
N PHE A 63 -11.16 5.91 -0.88
CA PHE A 63 -11.66 6.29 0.43
C PHE A 63 -10.68 7.19 1.19
N ILE A 64 -9.39 6.83 1.18
CA ILE A 64 -8.31 7.63 1.75
C ILE A 64 -8.26 9.01 1.08
N LEU A 65 -8.36 9.07 -0.26
CA LEU A 65 -8.45 10.33 -1.00
C LEU A 65 -9.65 11.19 -0.60
N THR A 66 -10.81 10.58 -0.39
CA THR A 66 -12.03 11.28 0.05
C THR A 66 -11.87 11.82 1.48
N LEU A 67 -11.22 11.06 2.36
CA LEU A 67 -10.91 11.49 3.72
C LEU A 67 -9.98 12.70 3.72
N PHE A 68 -8.89 12.67 2.94
CA PHE A 68 -7.99 13.83 2.78
C PHE A 68 -8.74 15.06 2.28
N LEU A 69 -9.64 14.91 1.30
CA LEU A 69 -10.45 16.02 0.80
C LEU A 69 -11.39 16.58 1.89
N SER A 70 -12.02 15.72 2.68
CA SER A 70 -12.91 16.15 3.77
C SER A 70 -12.18 16.90 4.88
N VAL A 71 -10.97 16.45 5.23
CA VAL A 71 -10.09 17.13 6.19
C VAL A 71 -9.62 18.47 5.62
N TYR A 72 -9.20 18.50 4.36
CA TYR A 72 -8.80 19.75 3.70
C TYR A 72 -9.92 20.80 3.69
N ILE A 73 -11.17 20.38 3.42
CA ILE A 73 -12.34 21.28 3.50
C ILE A 73 -12.53 21.78 4.94
N ALA A 74 -12.39 20.91 5.93
CA ALA A 74 -12.50 21.30 7.34
C ALA A 74 -11.39 22.27 7.79
N VAL A 75 -10.15 22.09 7.31
CA VAL A 75 -9.03 23.00 7.63
C VAL A 75 -9.18 24.36 6.94
N THR A 76 -9.75 24.38 5.73
CA THR A 76 -9.97 25.63 4.98
C THR A 76 -11.23 26.37 5.41
N SER A 77 -12.17 25.72 6.10
CA SER A 77 -13.26 26.40 6.79
C SER A 77 -12.75 27.17 8.00
N SER A 78 -13.34 28.35 8.25
CA SER A 78 -12.93 29.22 9.37
C SER A 78 -12.96 28.45 10.70
N PRO A 79 -11.95 28.56 11.57
CA PRO A 79 -11.91 27.87 12.86
C PRO A 79 -13.09 28.22 13.78
N ASP A 80 -13.74 29.37 13.56
CA ASP A 80 -14.94 29.80 14.30
C ASP A 80 -16.23 29.16 13.77
N SER A 81 -16.16 28.47 12.63
CA SER A 81 -17.32 27.84 12.01
C SER A 81 -17.46 26.41 12.50
N LYS A 82 -18.67 26.05 12.93
CA LYS A 82 -19.00 24.66 13.27
C LYS A 82 -18.70 23.78 12.06
N PRO A 83 -18.10 22.59 12.26
CA PRO A 83 -17.89 21.67 11.15
C PRO A 83 -19.23 21.41 10.47
N PRO A 84 -19.29 21.43 9.13
CA PRO A 84 -20.56 21.27 8.43
C PRO A 84 -21.13 19.89 8.73
N LEU A 85 -22.46 19.83 8.94
CA LEU A 85 -23.17 18.57 9.23
C LEU A 85 -22.89 17.49 8.17
N THR A 86 -22.66 17.92 6.92
CA THR A 86 -22.28 17.03 5.82
C THR A 86 -20.98 16.28 6.08
N SER A 87 -19.98 16.90 6.72
CA SER A 87 -18.73 16.21 7.08
C SER A 87 -18.99 15.13 8.12
N LEU A 88 -19.77 15.42 9.17
CA LEU A 88 -20.12 14.44 10.19
C LEU A 88 -20.88 13.24 9.58
N ILE A 89 -21.89 13.51 8.75
CA ILE A 89 -22.65 12.45 8.07
C ILE A 89 -21.73 11.63 7.17
N THR A 90 -20.87 12.28 6.40
CA THR A 90 -19.93 11.61 5.49
C THR A 90 -18.99 10.69 6.27
N THR A 91 -18.38 11.15 7.35
CA THR A 91 -17.46 10.33 8.15
C THR A 91 -18.18 9.20 8.88
N ALA A 92 -19.43 9.40 9.32
CA ALA A 92 -20.24 8.34 9.91
C ALA A 92 -20.59 7.25 8.88
N VAL A 93 -21.00 7.63 7.67
CA VAL A 93 -21.22 6.68 6.57
C VAL A 93 -19.93 5.96 6.24
N GLN A 94 -18.80 6.68 6.21
CA GLN A 94 -17.50 6.10 6.00
C GLN A 94 -17.16 5.05 7.07
N LEU A 95 -17.41 5.33 8.34
CA LEU A 95 -17.17 4.37 9.42
C LEU A 95 -17.98 3.07 9.23
N VAL A 96 -19.25 3.19 8.86
CA VAL A 96 -20.11 2.02 8.59
C VAL A 96 -19.58 1.23 7.40
N VAL A 97 -19.27 1.91 6.30
CA VAL A 97 -18.76 1.28 5.09
C VAL A 97 -17.42 0.58 5.35
N GLY A 98 -16.48 1.23 6.04
CA GLY A 98 -15.18 0.65 6.38
C GLY A 98 -15.31 -0.55 7.33
N SER A 99 -16.28 -0.54 8.24
CA SER A 99 -16.57 -1.68 9.12
C SER A 99 -17.10 -2.88 8.32
N VAL A 100 -18.00 -2.63 7.37
CA VAL A 100 -18.54 -3.67 6.47
C VAL A 100 -17.43 -4.21 5.56
N GLU A 101 -16.57 -3.35 5.03
CA GLU A 101 -15.42 -3.73 4.21
C GLU A 101 -14.47 -4.66 4.98
N LEU A 102 -14.07 -4.28 6.20
CA LEU A 102 -13.19 -5.11 7.03
C LEU A 102 -13.83 -6.47 7.34
N ALA A 103 -15.12 -6.50 7.67
CA ALA A 103 -15.85 -7.74 7.96
C ALA A 103 -15.98 -8.65 6.72
N MET A 104 -16.30 -8.09 5.55
CA MET A 104 -16.34 -8.82 4.29
C MET A 104 -14.96 -9.37 3.91
N PHE A 105 -13.91 -8.58 4.10
CA PHE A 105 -12.55 -8.97 3.81
C PHE A 105 -12.05 -10.09 4.73
N ASP A 106 -12.32 -9.99 6.03
CA ASP A 106 -12.00 -11.05 6.99
C ASP A 106 -12.79 -12.33 6.67
N GLY A 107 -14.09 -12.21 6.38
CA GLY A 107 -14.92 -13.33 5.93
C GLY A 107 -14.37 -14.02 4.68
N LEU A 108 -13.91 -13.26 3.69
CA LEU A 108 -13.28 -13.79 2.48
C LEU A 108 -11.95 -14.50 2.80
N CYS A 109 -11.13 -13.94 3.70
CA CYS A 109 -9.88 -14.56 4.14
C CYS A 109 -10.13 -15.89 4.85
N GLN A 110 -11.11 -15.93 5.77
CA GLN A 110 -11.52 -17.15 6.45
C GLN A 110 -12.08 -18.19 5.48
N TYR A 111 -12.92 -17.77 4.53
CA TYR A 111 -13.49 -18.64 3.50
C TYR A 111 -12.39 -19.28 2.64
N ASN A 112 -11.46 -18.47 2.13
CA ASN A 112 -10.32 -18.96 1.34
C ASN A 112 -9.45 -19.93 2.15
N SER A 113 -9.20 -19.63 3.43
CA SER A 113 -8.45 -20.52 4.32
C SER A 113 -9.16 -21.85 4.53
N LYS A 114 -10.48 -21.86 4.71
CA LYS A 114 -11.27 -23.09 4.88
C LYS A 114 -11.28 -23.93 3.60
N ILE A 115 -11.43 -23.31 2.43
CA ILE A 115 -11.34 -24.03 1.15
C ILE A 115 -9.94 -24.63 0.99
N TYR A 116 -8.89 -23.86 1.28
CA TYR A 116 -7.52 -24.32 1.15
C TYR A 116 -7.25 -25.56 2.00
N GLN A 117 -7.73 -25.56 3.26
CA GLN A 117 -7.63 -26.73 4.15
C GLN A 117 -8.38 -27.95 3.58
N LYS A 118 -9.60 -27.76 3.06
CA LYS A 118 -10.36 -28.84 2.41
C LYS A 118 -9.67 -29.39 1.15
N MET A 119 -9.02 -28.52 0.37
CA MET A 119 -8.25 -28.92 -0.82
C MET A 119 -6.96 -29.64 -0.47
N LEU A 120 -6.38 -29.37 0.70
CA LEU A 120 -5.20 -30.06 1.20
C LEU A 120 -5.52 -31.50 1.62
N SER A 121 -6.70 -31.73 2.22
CA SER A 121 -7.13 -33.07 2.63
C SER A 121 -7.48 -34.02 1.48
N ASN A 122 -7.74 -33.50 0.29
CA ASN A 122 -8.03 -34.29 -0.92
C ASN A 122 -6.89 -34.10 -1.93
N GLU A 123 -5.80 -34.85 -1.75
CA GLU A 123 -4.58 -34.69 -2.56
C GLU A 123 -4.79 -34.95 -4.05
N ASP A 124 -5.64 -35.91 -4.41
CA ASP A 124 -5.80 -36.41 -5.79
C ASP A 124 -6.75 -35.57 -6.69
N ALA A 125 -7.53 -34.65 -6.13
CA ALA A 125 -8.66 -34.03 -6.83
C ALA A 125 -8.39 -32.65 -7.44
N HIS A 126 -7.23 -32.02 -7.18
CA HIS A 126 -7.05 -30.60 -7.46
C HIS A 126 -5.75 -30.25 -8.20
N ASN A 127 -5.90 -29.40 -9.22
CA ASN A 127 -4.78 -28.84 -9.98
C ASN A 127 -3.89 -27.98 -9.07
N LEU A 128 -2.58 -28.24 -9.11
CA LEU A 128 -1.56 -27.58 -8.29
C LEU A 128 -1.58 -26.04 -8.44
N SER A 129 -1.93 -25.55 -9.64
CA SER A 129 -2.07 -24.12 -9.94
C SER A 129 -3.14 -23.43 -9.08
N LEU A 130 -4.27 -24.11 -8.83
CA LEU A 130 -5.36 -23.60 -8.01
C LEU A 130 -4.93 -23.49 -6.54
N ARG A 131 -4.21 -24.50 -6.03
CA ARG A 131 -3.66 -24.50 -4.67
C ARG A 131 -2.69 -23.33 -4.47
N TYR A 132 -1.85 -23.08 -5.46
CA TYR A 132 -0.91 -21.96 -5.45
C TYR A 132 -1.65 -20.61 -5.40
N GLN A 133 -2.59 -20.37 -6.32
CA GLN A 133 -3.37 -19.12 -6.34
C GLN A 133 -4.10 -18.88 -5.02
N LEU A 134 -4.70 -19.93 -4.44
CA LEU A 134 -5.41 -19.83 -3.17
C LEU A 134 -4.46 -19.53 -2.01
N SER A 135 -3.28 -20.17 -1.96
CA SER A 135 -2.26 -19.89 -0.95
C SER A 135 -1.74 -18.45 -1.01
N GLU A 136 -1.55 -17.93 -2.22
CA GLU A 136 -1.10 -16.56 -2.46
C GLU A 136 -2.18 -15.56 -2.04
N ASN A 137 -3.44 -15.81 -2.38
CA ASN A 137 -4.57 -15.01 -1.94
C ASN A 137 -4.70 -14.97 -0.40
N ILE A 138 -4.50 -16.09 0.29
CA ILE A 138 -4.53 -16.12 1.77
C ILE A 138 -3.38 -15.28 2.34
N ARG A 139 -2.18 -15.38 1.75
CA ARG A 139 -1.02 -14.61 2.19
C ARG A 139 -1.24 -13.11 2.01
N ILE A 140 -1.67 -12.69 0.82
CA ILE A 140 -2.01 -11.29 0.52
C ILE A 140 -3.14 -10.82 1.44
N GLY A 141 -4.16 -11.66 1.64
CA GLY A 141 -5.25 -11.43 2.58
C GLY A 141 -4.75 -11.02 3.96
N LYS A 142 -3.91 -11.86 4.57
CA LYS A 142 -3.31 -11.60 5.89
C LYS A 142 -2.45 -10.34 5.94
N GLN A 143 -1.75 -10.01 4.84
CA GLN A 143 -0.91 -8.81 4.75
C GLN A 143 -1.73 -7.51 4.68
N LEU A 144 -2.97 -7.57 4.18
CA LEU A 144 -3.87 -6.42 4.04
C LEU A 144 -4.75 -6.15 5.27
N ILE A 145 -4.89 -7.11 6.18
CA ILE A 145 -5.67 -6.91 7.41
C ILE A 145 -5.12 -5.75 8.26
N PRO A 146 -3.79 -5.64 8.52
CA PRO A 146 -3.25 -4.53 9.31
C PRO A 146 -3.55 -3.14 8.73
N PRO A 147 -3.30 -2.82 7.45
CA PRO A 147 -3.63 -1.51 6.90
C PRO A 147 -5.13 -1.23 6.87
N LEU A 148 -5.99 -2.23 6.61
CA LEU A 148 -7.45 -2.06 6.69
C LEU A 148 -7.92 -1.75 8.11
N SER A 149 -7.37 -2.45 9.10
CA SER A 149 -7.69 -2.23 10.51
C SER A 149 -7.22 -0.84 10.96
N LEU A 150 -6.02 -0.43 10.54
CA LEU A 150 -5.48 0.90 10.83
C LEU A 150 -6.34 2.00 10.19
N ASN A 151 -6.83 1.79 8.96
CA ASN A 151 -7.75 2.71 8.30
C ASN A 151 -9.08 2.85 9.07
N LEU A 152 -9.63 1.74 9.57
CA LEU A 152 -10.86 1.78 10.36
C LEU A 152 -10.67 2.58 11.67
N VAL A 153 -9.56 2.35 12.38
CA VAL A 153 -9.21 3.11 13.59
C VAL A 153 -9.06 4.61 13.26
N ASN A 154 -8.46 4.92 12.11
CA ASN A 154 -8.28 6.29 11.62
C ASN A 154 -9.63 7.01 11.41
N ILE A 155 -10.57 6.35 10.71
CA ILE A 155 -11.92 6.87 10.47
C ILE A 155 -12.69 7.03 11.78
N PHE A 156 -12.56 6.07 12.69
CA PHE A 156 -13.19 6.12 14.01
C PHE A 156 -12.70 7.32 14.84
N ALA A 157 -11.39 7.55 14.89
CA ALA A 157 -10.81 8.70 15.57
C ALA A 157 -11.29 10.03 14.96
N GLY A 158 -11.31 10.14 13.63
CA GLY A 158 -11.87 11.31 12.94
C GLY A 158 -13.35 11.55 13.25
N THR A 159 -14.14 10.48 13.34
CA THR A 159 -15.57 10.55 13.69
C THR A 159 -15.76 11.11 15.11
N ILE A 160 -14.96 10.63 16.08
CA ILE A 160 -15.02 11.13 17.46
C ILE A 160 -14.74 12.63 17.51
N VAL A 161 -13.73 13.11 16.78
CA VAL A 161 -13.38 14.54 16.75
C VAL A 161 -14.48 15.39 16.14
N LEU A 162 -15.10 14.93 15.05
CA LEU A 162 -16.21 15.66 14.45
C LEU A 162 -17.41 15.75 15.37
N ILE A 163 -17.72 14.67 16.12
CA ILE A 163 -18.74 14.69 17.17
C ILE A 163 -18.35 15.71 18.26
N TRP A 164 -17.08 15.69 18.69
CA TRP A 164 -16.55 16.60 19.70
C TRP A 164 -16.72 18.07 19.31
N GLY A 165 -16.41 18.40 18.05
CA GLY A 165 -16.57 19.75 17.50
C GLY A 165 -18.02 20.14 17.27
N TYR A 166 -18.89 19.19 16.88
CA TYR A 166 -20.32 19.46 16.68
C TYR A 166 -21.05 19.85 17.97
N PHE A 167 -20.67 19.23 19.09
CA PHE A 167 -21.24 19.51 20.42
C PHE A 167 -20.52 20.62 21.19
N ASP A 168 -19.59 21.35 20.56
CA ASP A 168 -18.81 22.44 21.18
C ASP A 168 -18.14 22.02 22.51
N LEU A 169 -17.64 20.77 22.58
CA LEU A 169 -17.00 20.26 23.79
C LEU A 169 -15.66 20.97 24.06
N PRO A 170 -15.25 21.12 25.34
CA PRO A 170 -14.03 21.83 25.70
C PRO A 170 -12.78 21.18 25.08
N ASN A 171 -11.74 21.98 24.88
CA ASN A 171 -10.45 21.59 24.30
C ASN A 171 -10.53 21.00 22.88
N PHE A 172 -11.63 21.26 22.15
CA PHE A 172 -11.79 20.78 20.77
C PHE A 172 -10.58 21.08 19.88
N ALA A 173 -10.04 22.30 19.91
CA ALA A 173 -8.90 22.69 19.08
C ALA A 173 -7.64 21.82 19.33
N GLN A 174 -7.33 21.51 20.59
CA GLN A 174 -6.18 20.69 20.96
C GLN A 174 -6.37 19.24 20.52
N ILE A 175 -7.55 18.67 20.77
CA ILE A 175 -7.91 17.30 20.40
C ILE A 175 -7.94 17.15 18.87
N HIS A 176 -8.53 18.13 18.18
CA HIS A 176 -8.60 18.19 16.73
C HIS A 176 -7.19 18.17 16.11
N ASN A 177 -6.28 19.02 16.58
CA ASN A 177 -4.91 19.08 16.04
C ASN A 177 -4.14 17.78 16.27
N LEU A 178 -4.28 17.18 17.46
CA LEU A 178 -3.66 15.90 17.78
C LEU A 178 -4.17 14.79 16.85
N VAL A 179 -5.49 14.64 16.73
CA VAL A 179 -6.09 13.59 15.92
C VAL A 179 -5.88 13.84 14.43
N SER A 180 -5.92 15.08 13.96
CA SER A 180 -5.59 15.40 12.56
C SER A 180 -4.16 14.96 12.22
N THR A 181 -3.20 15.28 13.10
CA THR A 181 -1.80 14.87 12.94
C THR A 181 -1.65 13.35 12.94
N LEU A 182 -2.29 12.67 13.90
CA LEU A 182 -2.31 11.21 13.97
C LEU A 182 -2.95 10.59 12.72
N ASN A 183 -4.00 11.21 12.21
CA ASN A 183 -4.75 10.69 11.08
C ASN A 183 -3.93 10.77 9.79
N SER A 184 -3.25 11.90 9.55
CA SER A 184 -2.35 12.06 8.41
C SER A 184 -1.15 11.12 8.49
N PHE A 185 -0.59 10.95 9.69
CA PHE A 185 0.49 9.98 9.92
C PHE A 185 0.04 8.54 9.66
N CYS A 186 -1.14 8.13 10.17
CA CYS A 186 -1.72 6.83 9.90
C CYS A 186 -2.01 6.63 8.41
N GLY A 187 -2.51 7.66 7.73
CA GLY A 187 -2.73 7.67 6.28
C GLY A 187 -1.43 7.35 5.52
N LEU A 188 -0.34 8.03 5.86
CA LEU A 188 0.98 7.74 5.28
C LEU A 188 1.43 6.31 5.59
N LEU A 189 1.28 5.84 6.83
CA LEU A 189 1.64 4.47 7.21
C LEU A 189 0.84 3.43 6.42
N ILE A 190 -0.47 3.63 6.23
CA ILE A 190 -1.31 2.71 5.45
C ILE A 190 -0.78 2.56 4.02
N GLU A 191 -0.47 3.68 3.35
CA GLU A 191 0.08 3.66 1.99
C GLU A 191 1.45 2.97 1.94
N LEU A 192 2.32 3.23 2.91
CA LEU A 192 3.61 2.57 3.04
C LEU A 192 3.47 1.07 3.31
N PHE A 193 2.52 0.65 4.15
CA PHE A 193 2.24 -0.75 4.43
C PHE A 193 1.76 -1.49 3.18
N ILE A 194 0.83 -0.91 2.42
CA ILE A 194 0.33 -1.48 1.17
C ILE A 194 1.49 -1.71 0.19
N ILE A 195 2.37 -0.72 0.03
CA ILE A 195 3.54 -0.81 -0.86
C ILE A 195 4.53 -1.86 -0.39
N THR A 196 4.92 -1.82 0.88
CA THR A 196 6.04 -2.61 1.41
C THR A 196 5.68 -4.07 1.62
N CYS A 197 4.43 -4.34 2.02
CA CYS A 197 3.97 -5.70 2.31
C CYS A 197 3.53 -6.44 1.06
N HIS A 198 3.10 -5.74 0.00
CA HIS A 198 2.67 -6.39 -1.23
C HIS A 198 3.86 -6.62 -2.19
N PRO A 199 4.32 -7.88 -2.39
CA PRO A 199 5.55 -8.18 -3.10
C PRO A 199 5.54 -7.67 -4.55
N PHE A 200 4.38 -7.71 -5.21
CA PHE A 200 4.24 -7.20 -6.57
C PHE A 200 4.30 -5.66 -6.63
N LEU A 201 3.66 -4.96 -5.68
CA LEU A 201 3.67 -3.49 -5.67
C LEU A 201 5.08 -2.98 -5.35
N LYS A 202 5.75 -3.61 -4.37
CA LYS A 202 7.16 -3.37 -4.06
C LYS A 202 8.03 -3.50 -5.30
N ARG A 203 7.90 -4.60 -6.05
CA ARG A 203 8.69 -4.85 -7.27
C ARG A 203 8.44 -3.78 -8.34
N ASP A 204 7.18 -3.45 -8.60
CA ASP A 204 6.82 -2.47 -9.63
C ASP A 204 7.26 -1.06 -9.23
N LEU A 205 7.16 -0.71 -7.94
CA LEU A 205 7.71 0.53 -7.39
C LEU A 205 9.23 0.60 -7.57
N PHE A 206 9.96 -0.48 -7.30
CA PHE A 206 11.41 -0.53 -7.55
C PHE A 206 11.75 -0.31 -9.03
N GLN A 207 10.95 -0.84 -9.96
CA GLN A 207 11.15 -0.61 -11.39
C GLN A 207 10.91 0.85 -11.77
N ILE A 208 9.84 1.46 -11.26
CA ILE A 208 9.54 2.88 -11.47
C ILE A 208 10.65 3.74 -10.89
N TRP A 209 11.08 3.46 -9.66
CA TRP A 209 12.16 4.16 -8.98
C TRP A 209 13.48 4.07 -9.76
N HIS A 210 13.83 2.90 -10.27
CA HIS A 210 15.04 2.73 -11.08
C HIS A 210 14.97 3.52 -12.39
N LYS A 211 13.80 3.60 -13.04
CA LYS A 211 13.59 4.44 -14.24
C LYS A 211 13.67 5.91 -13.90
N PHE A 212 13.05 6.34 -12.80
CA PHE A 212 13.07 7.71 -12.32
C PHE A 212 14.50 8.17 -12.00
N ARG A 213 15.26 7.35 -11.25
CA ARG A 213 16.68 7.61 -10.95
C ARG A 213 17.53 7.75 -12.22
N PHE A 214 17.24 6.95 -13.25
CA PHE A 214 17.91 7.05 -14.55
C PHE A 214 17.53 8.33 -15.30
N LEU A 215 16.24 8.69 -15.33
CA LEU A 215 15.71 9.89 -15.98
C LEU A 215 16.22 11.19 -15.36
N PHE A 216 16.28 11.26 -14.03
CA PHE A 216 16.69 12.47 -13.31
C PHE A 216 18.20 12.71 -13.30
N GLY A 217 18.96 11.99 -14.13
CA GLY A 217 20.36 12.32 -14.31
C GLY A 217 21.15 12.26 -12.99
N PHE A 218 20.74 11.42 -12.04
CA PHE A 218 21.70 10.77 -11.13
C PHE A 218 22.54 9.79 -11.96
N CYS A 219 23.16 10.34 -13.00
CA CYS A 219 24.28 9.81 -13.72
C CYS A 219 25.25 9.32 -12.66
N ARG A 220 25.54 8.03 -12.69
CA ARG A 220 26.82 7.57 -13.23
C ARG A 220 28.02 8.42 -12.80
N ILE A 221 28.07 8.84 -11.54
CA ILE A 221 29.30 9.28 -10.88
C ILE A 221 30.07 7.98 -10.65
N GLY A 222 31.02 7.70 -11.53
CA GLY A 222 32.12 6.80 -11.23
C GLY A 222 31.93 5.32 -11.53
N SER A 223 31.55 4.95 -12.75
CA SER A 223 32.11 3.70 -13.28
C SER A 223 32.27 3.80 -14.80
N ASN A 224 33.51 4.07 -15.20
CA ASN A 224 34.04 3.71 -16.52
C ASN A 224 34.15 2.18 -16.64
N CYS A 225 33.06 1.45 -16.40
CA CYS A 225 32.95 0.08 -16.91
C CYS A 225 32.68 0.24 -18.40
N ARG A 226 33.78 0.26 -19.15
CA ARG A 226 33.81 -0.01 -20.59
C ARG A 226 33.08 -1.33 -20.78
N ILE A 227 31.85 -1.28 -21.28
CA ILE A 227 31.16 -2.48 -21.78
C ILE A 227 31.93 -2.82 -23.04
N GLU A 228 32.90 -3.71 -22.92
CA GLU A 228 33.37 -4.45 -24.07
C GLU A 228 32.17 -5.24 -24.59
N ASP A 229 31.84 -5.05 -25.87
CA ASP A 229 30.91 -5.89 -26.61
C ASP A 229 31.49 -7.31 -26.65
N VAL A 230 31.32 -8.03 -25.55
CA VAL A 230 31.39 -9.48 -25.56
C VAL A 230 30.11 -9.92 -26.23
N THR A 231 30.21 -10.13 -27.54
CA THR A 231 29.29 -10.90 -28.36
C THR A 231 29.33 -12.37 -27.90
N GLU A 232 29.06 -12.62 -26.62
CA GLU A 232 28.61 -13.91 -26.18
C GLU A 232 27.22 -14.06 -26.79
N THR A 233 27.11 -15.02 -27.69
CA THR A 233 25.88 -15.66 -28.11
C THR A 233 25.20 -16.29 -26.89
N ILE A 234 24.72 -15.45 -25.98
CA ILE A 234 23.77 -15.82 -24.95
C ILE A 234 22.54 -16.26 -25.74
N ASP A 235 22.28 -17.56 -25.68
CA ASP A 235 21.16 -18.21 -26.34
C ASP A 235 19.85 -17.53 -25.90
N ILE A 236 19.41 -16.57 -26.72
CA ILE A 236 18.25 -15.67 -26.49
C ILE A 236 16.98 -16.51 -26.27
N ASN A 237 16.99 -17.76 -26.72
CA ASN A 237 15.89 -18.71 -26.55
C ASN A 237 15.69 -19.13 -25.09
N SER A 238 16.74 -19.17 -24.26
CA SER A 238 16.67 -19.66 -22.87
C SER A 238 16.17 -18.61 -21.87
N PHE A 239 16.49 -17.33 -22.08
CA PHE A 239 16.02 -16.23 -21.23
C PHE A 239 14.62 -15.77 -21.62
N SER A 240 14.26 -15.94 -22.90
CA SER A 240 12.95 -15.64 -23.45
C SER A 240 11.86 -16.51 -22.83
N THR A 241 12.10 -17.81 -22.62
CA THR A 241 11.05 -18.71 -22.10
C THR A 241 10.66 -18.39 -20.67
N ALA A 242 11.62 -18.17 -19.77
CA ALA A 242 11.33 -17.81 -18.37
C ALA A 242 10.66 -16.43 -18.25
N GLY A 243 11.06 -15.47 -19.09
CA GLY A 243 10.42 -14.16 -19.16
C GLY A 243 9.00 -14.22 -19.74
N ILE A 244 8.78 -15.03 -20.78
CA ILE A 244 7.47 -15.26 -21.41
C ILE A 244 6.55 -16.00 -20.45
N ALA A 245 7.01 -17.04 -19.74
CA ALA A 245 6.18 -17.76 -18.79
C ALA A 245 5.85 -16.95 -17.54
N LEU A 246 6.79 -16.13 -17.05
CA LEU A 246 6.49 -15.19 -15.98
C LEU A 246 5.46 -14.14 -16.46
N ARG A 247 5.54 -13.71 -17.73
CA ARG A 247 4.58 -12.79 -18.36
C ARG A 247 3.21 -13.43 -18.57
N ASP A 248 3.15 -14.69 -19.01
CA ASP A 248 1.91 -15.45 -19.22
C ASP A 248 1.23 -15.79 -17.89
N LEU A 249 2.03 -16.12 -16.87
CA LEU A 249 1.57 -16.27 -15.49
C LEU A 249 1.03 -14.95 -14.92
N ILE A 250 1.72 -13.84 -15.16
CA ILE A 250 1.29 -12.50 -14.69
C ILE A 250 0.04 -12.01 -15.43
N THR A 251 -0.09 -12.30 -16.73
CA THR A 251 -1.24 -11.87 -17.54
C THR A 251 -2.51 -12.69 -17.28
N GLY A 252 -2.42 -13.75 -16.47
CA GLY A 252 -3.58 -14.59 -16.16
C GLY A 252 -4.12 -15.31 -17.40
N LYS A 253 -3.34 -15.37 -18.49
CA LYS A 253 -3.64 -16.25 -19.61
C LYS A 253 -3.48 -17.66 -19.05
N THR A 254 -4.60 -18.27 -18.69
CA THR A 254 -4.67 -19.71 -18.46
C THR A 254 -4.00 -20.37 -19.64
N LEU A 255 -2.79 -20.90 -19.43
CA LEU A 255 -2.12 -21.73 -20.40
C LEU A 255 -3.11 -22.84 -20.74
N THR A 256 -3.64 -22.76 -21.96
CA THR A 256 -4.72 -23.59 -22.49
C THR A 256 -4.33 -25.06 -22.58
N ASP A 257 -3.07 -25.38 -22.30
CA ASP A 257 -2.53 -26.72 -22.34
C ASP A 257 -2.36 -27.26 -20.92
N GLN A 258 -3.41 -27.92 -20.42
CA GLN A 258 -3.40 -28.62 -19.12
C GLN A 258 -2.47 -29.84 -19.10
N SER A 259 -1.83 -30.18 -20.23
CA SER A 259 -1.10 -31.42 -20.43
C SER A 259 0.22 -31.53 -19.65
N LYS A 260 0.76 -30.42 -19.10
CA LYS A 260 2.09 -30.41 -18.46
C LYS A 260 2.21 -29.53 -17.20
N PRO A 261 1.56 -29.89 -16.09
CA PRO A 261 1.61 -29.13 -14.84
C PRO A 261 3.01 -29.06 -14.22
N ASP A 262 3.86 -30.06 -14.43
CA ASP A 262 5.20 -30.15 -13.81
C ASP A 262 6.22 -29.20 -14.45
N GLU A 263 6.16 -29.01 -15.77
CA GLU A 263 7.01 -28.03 -16.48
C GLU A 263 6.67 -26.61 -16.02
N HIS A 264 5.38 -26.32 -15.82
CA HIS A 264 4.92 -25.04 -15.29
C HIS A 264 5.39 -24.80 -13.85
N PHE A 265 5.38 -25.84 -13.00
CA PHE A 265 5.89 -25.75 -11.64
C PHE A 265 7.40 -25.54 -11.60
N ALA A 266 8.17 -26.25 -12.43
CA ALA A 266 9.61 -26.03 -12.55
C ALA A 266 9.93 -24.59 -12.99
N MET A 267 9.09 -23.99 -13.85
CA MET A 267 9.20 -22.59 -14.26
C MET A 267 8.92 -21.61 -13.12
N LEU A 268 7.83 -21.82 -12.40
CA LEU A 268 7.44 -21.01 -11.23
C LEU A 268 8.49 -21.09 -10.12
N LYS A 269 8.93 -22.30 -9.78
CA LYS A 269 9.97 -22.56 -8.79
C LYS A 269 11.28 -21.88 -9.19
N ASN A 270 11.69 -22.01 -10.46
CA ASN A 270 12.89 -21.32 -10.96
C ASN A 270 12.77 -19.79 -10.93
N ALA A 271 11.58 -19.23 -11.20
CA ALA A 271 11.36 -17.78 -11.13
C ALA A 271 11.37 -17.23 -9.69
N TRP A 272 11.12 -18.08 -8.70
CA TRP A 272 11.12 -17.73 -7.28
C TRP A 272 12.45 -18.01 -6.57
N GLU A 273 13.06 -19.19 -6.82
CA GLU A 273 14.31 -19.60 -6.17
C GLU A 273 15.52 -18.89 -6.74
N LYS A 274 15.47 -18.42 -7.99
CA LYS A 274 16.44 -17.47 -8.49
C LYS A 274 15.95 -16.09 -8.07
N PRO A 275 16.48 -15.47 -6.99
CA PRO A 275 16.43 -14.02 -6.94
C PRO A 275 16.96 -13.56 -8.29
N ILE A 276 16.35 -12.52 -8.86
CA ILE A 276 16.98 -11.78 -9.95
C ILE A 276 18.21 -11.09 -9.34
N ASN A 277 19.18 -11.87 -8.90
CA ASN A 277 20.56 -11.54 -8.99
C ASN A 277 20.73 -11.26 -10.47
N ARG A 278 20.66 -9.98 -10.81
CA ARG A 278 21.52 -9.43 -11.83
C ARG A 278 22.91 -9.91 -11.41
N GLN A 279 23.31 -11.11 -11.83
CA GLN A 279 24.69 -11.38 -12.13
C GLN A 279 24.99 -10.41 -13.27
N ILE A 280 25.29 -9.17 -12.87
CA ILE A 280 26.30 -8.40 -13.56
C ILE A 280 27.51 -9.31 -13.41
N ILE A 281 27.73 -10.14 -14.43
CA ILE A 281 28.97 -10.87 -14.59
C ILE A 281 30.00 -9.76 -14.79
N LEU A 282 30.54 -9.25 -13.69
CA LEU A 282 31.81 -8.55 -13.69
C LEU A 282 32.84 -9.62 -13.99
N THR A 283 33.02 -9.92 -15.27
CA THR A 283 34.22 -10.58 -15.74
C THR A 283 35.39 -9.73 -15.26
N LYS A 284 36.14 -10.25 -14.30
CA LYS A 284 37.45 -9.70 -13.94
C LYS A 284 38.31 -9.81 -15.20
N SER A 285 38.56 -8.69 -15.87
CA SER A 285 39.67 -8.58 -16.81
C SER A 285 40.96 -8.73 -16.02
N VAL A 286 41.71 -9.81 -16.28
CA VAL A 286 43.13 -9.92 -15.94
C VAL A 286 43.92 -9.12 -16.96
#